data_AF-A0A2U1MV13-F1
#
_entry.id   AF-A0A2U1MV13-F1
#
_cell.length_a   1.000
_cell.length_b   1.000
_cell.length_c   1.000
_cell.angle_alpha   90.00
_cell.angle_beta   90.00
_cell.angle_gamma   90.00
#
_symmetry.space_group_name_H-M   'P 1'
#
loop_
_entity.id
_entity.type
_entity.pdbx_description
1 polymer ?
#
loop_
_entity_poly.entity_id
_entity_poly.type
_entity_poly.pdbx_seq_one_letter_code
_entity_poly.pdbx_strand_id
1 'polypeptide(L)'
;MEEVDADSPWNQWLLSEFPNVFLSAELSFCSLPCFRENPARGVSVFLSFVPLGEEVCGVFSSLPRKIISKLCVSNCLLLEGGCNEWVRPCKVVRNWTEQIRSLLPDSLIREHLDVGYLNKDVVLSDSLAQALGIEDCGPKFLVQVMISLLLVVLKEPMCNNTENYNPNFVKFRVSRNKMAAPEKGYDNNLKGKTDD
;
A
#
# COMPACT_ATOMS: atom_id res chain seq x y z
N MET A 1 6.63 22.55 36.82
CA MET A 1 6.19 22.12 35.47
C MET A 1 6.95 20.83 35.24
N GLU A 2 6.24 19.71 35.33
CA GLU A 2 6.82 18.38 35.47
C GLU A 2 7.58 18.00 34.19
N GLU A 3 8.80 17.48 34.34
CA GLU A 3 9.71 17.05 33.26
C GLU A 3 9.21 15.75 32.57
N VAL A 4 7.93 15.67 32.25
CA VAL A 4 7.28 14.52 31.58
C VAL A 4 7.64 14.46 30.09
N ASP A 5 8.19 15.55 29.54
CA ASP A 5 8.77 15.61 28.19
C ASP A 5 10.28 15.23 28.14
N ALA A 6 10.86 14.77 29.26
CA ALA A 6 12.23 14.26 29.22
C ALA A 6 12.29 13.00 28.35
N ASP A 7 13.20 12.99 27.38
CA ASP A 7 13.51 11.84 26.52
C ASP A 7 14.16 10.71 27.35
N SER A 8 13.37 10.08 28.20
CA SER A 8 13.82 9.03 29.09
C SER A 8 13.90 7.69 28.34
N PRO A 9 14.79 6.77 28.76
CA PRO A 9 14.82 5.41 28.21
C PRO A 9 13.47 4.70 28.26
N TRP A 10 12.64 5.03 29.27
CA TRP A 10 11.30 4.48 29.39
C TRP A 10 10.33 5.03 28.32
N ASN A 11 10.37 6.33 28.02
CA ASN A 11 9.57 6.92 26.94
C ASN A 11 9.97 6.37 25.57
N GLN A 12 11.27 6.15 25.34
CA GLN A 12 11.75 5.53 24.10
C GLN A 12 11.33 4.06 23.96
N TRP A 13 11.38 3.31 25.07
CA TRP A 13 10.84 1.95 25.10
C TRP A 13 9.33 1.95 24.84
N LEU A 14 8.58 2.87 25.45
CA LEU A 14 7.14 2.98 25.18
C LEU A 14 6.85 3.29 23.70
N LEU A 15 7.64 4.18 23.09
CA LEU A 15 7.55 4.49 21.66
C LEU A 15 7.88 3.31 20.74
N SER A 16 8.75 2.39 21.17
CA SER A 16 9.05 1.18 20.40
C SER A 16 7.95 0.13 20.52
N GLU A 17 7.34 0.00 21.70
CA GLU A 17 6.34 -1.02 21.98
C GLU A 17 4.93 -0.63 21.55
N PHE A 18 4.54 0.64 21.71
CA PHE A 18 3.18 1.09 21.51
C PHE A 18 2.59 0.70 20.14
N PRO A 19 3.28 0.86 19.00
CA PRO A 19 2.73 0.47 17.70
C PRO A 19 2.37 -1.03 17.62
N ASN A 20 3.17 -1.90 18.25
CA ASN A 20 2.89 -3.33 18.25
C ASN A 20 1.70 -3.66 19.17
N VAL A 21 1.62 -3.01 20.32
CA VAL A 21 0.48 -3.14 21.24
C VAL A 21 -0.81 -2.68 20.56
N PHE A 22 -0.78 -1.53 19.89
CA PHE A 22 -1.91 -1.00 19.13
C PHE A 22 -2.41 -2.02 18.09
N LEU A 23 -1.52 -2.58 17.27
CA LEU A 23 -1.91 -3.61 16.31
C LEU A 23 -2.49 -4.86 16.98
N SER A 24 -1.89 -5.35 18.07
CA SER A 24 -2.39 -6.54 18.76
C SER A 24 -3.76 -6.33 19.41
N ALA A 25 -4.06 -5.08 19.80
CA ALA A 25 -5.33 -4.71 20.39
C ALA A 25 -6.47 -4.75 19.37
N GLU A 26 -6.20 -4.56 18.07
CA GLU A 26 -7.23 -4.57 17.01
C GLU A 26 -8.02 -5.88 16.97
N LEU A 27 -7.32 -7.02 16.95
CA LEU A 27 -7.97 -8.34 16.92
C LEU A 27 -8.80 -8.59 18.19
N SER A 28 -8.28 -8.16 19.35
CA SER A 28 -8.97 -8.28 20.62
C SER A 28 -10.22 -7.40 20.66
N PHE A 29 -10.12 -6.18 20.13
CA PHE A 29 -11.22 -5.22 20.01
C PHE A 29 -12.32 -5.75 19.08
N CYS A 30 -11.95 -6.27 17.91
CA CYS A 30 -12.91 -6.83 16.94
C CYS A 30 -13.55 -8.14 17.44
N SER A 31 -12.94 -8.81 18.43
CA SER A 31 -13.50 -10.02 19.07
C SER A 31 -14.53 -9.71 20.16
N LEU A 32 -14.75 -8.44 20.51
CA LEU A 32 -15.74 -8.05 21.51
C LEU A 32 -17.15 -8.48 21.08
N PRO A 33 -18.05 -8.84 22.03
CA PRO A 33 -19.39 -9.33 21.73
C PRO A 33 -20.21 -8.44 20.78
N CYS A 34 -20.01 -7.12 20.84
CA CYS A 34 -20.70 -6.14 20.00
C CYS A 34 -20.28 -6.15 18.52
N PHE A 35 -19.14 -6.77 18.18
CA PHE A 35 -18.62 -6.87 16.82
C PHE A 35 -18.60 -8.30 16.27
N ARG A 36 -19.04 -9.30 17.04
CA ARG A 36 -19.02 -10.71 16.61
C ARG A 36 -19.78 -10.95 15.30
N GLU A 37 -20.93 -10.30 15.13
CA GLU A 37 -21.74 -10.41 13.91
C GLU A 37 -21.20 -9.57 12.76
N ASN A 38 -20.44 -8.51 13.07
CA ASN A 38 -19.88 -7.59 12.10
C ASN A 38 -18.51 -7.07 12.56
N PRO A 39 -17.43 -7.84 12.32
CA PRO A 39 -16.08 -7.44 12.72
C PRO A 39 -15.58 -6.24 11.92
N ALA A 40 -16.07 -6.02 10.71
CA ALA A 40 -15.75 -4.87 9.87
C ALA A 40 -16.12 -3.53 10.53
N ARG A 41 -17.27 -3.48 11.21
CA ARG A 41 -17.64 -2.32 12.04
C ARG A 41 -16.67 -2.12 13.20
N GLY A 42 -16.16 -3.20 13.79
CA GLY A 42 -15.12 -3.18 14.82
C GLY A 42 -13.83 -2.54 14.30
N VAL A 43 -13.38 -2.97 13.11
CA VAL A 43 -12.22 -2.39 12.42
C VAL A 43 -12.42 -0.89 12.16
N SER A 44 -13.58 -0.48 11.64
CA SER A 44 -13.91 0.93 11.41
C SER A 44 -13.78 1.78 12.68
N VAL A 45 -14.38 1.31 13.79
CA VAL A 45 -14.31 2.02 15.08
C VAL A 45 -12.89 2.03 15.62
N PHE A 46 -12.18 0.91 15.57
CA PHE A 46 -10.81 0.80 16.09
C PHE A 46 -9.86 1.75 15.35
N LEU A 47 -9.92 1.77 14.02
CA LEU A 47 -9.06 2.60 13.20
C LEU A 47 -9.37 4.10 13.33
N SER A 48 -10.57 4.48 13.78
CA SER A 48 -10.90 5.88 14.12
C SER A 48 -10.08 6.43 15.31
N PHE A 49 -9.43 5.56 16.09
CA PHE A 49 -8.50 5.97 17.15
C PHE A 49 -7.07 6.22 16.66
N VAL A 50 -6.76 5.99 15.37
CA VAL A 50 -5.44 6.28 14.82
C VAL A 50 -5.27 7.80 14.76
N PRO A 51 -4.32 8.40 15.51
CA PRO A 51 -4.09 9.82 15.46
C PRO A 51 -3.53 10.23 14.09
N LEU A 52 -3.95 11.39 13.59
CA LEU A 52 -3.51 11.92 12.29
C LEU A 52 -2.83 13.28 12.47
N GLY A 53 -1.73 13.51 11.73
CA GLY A 53 -1.05 14.82 11.75
C GLY A 53 -0.35 15.15 13.07
N GLU A 54 -0.38 16.44 13.45
CA GLU A 54 0.27 17.00 14.66
C GLU A 54 -0.63 16.92 15.92
N GLU A 55 -1.59 16.00 15.96
CA GLU A 55 -2.43 15.78 17.16
C GLU A 55 -1.59 15.38 18.38
N VAL A 56 -0.38 14.87 18.16
CA VAL A 56 0.54 14.45 19.22
C VAL A 56 1.74 15.37 19.25
N CYS A 57 1.89 16.11 20.35
CA CYS A 57 3.03 16.98 20.61
C CYS A 57 4.14 16.26 21.39
N GLY A 58 5.34 16.86 21.45
CA GLY A 58 6.44 16.41 22.30
C GLY A 58 7.10 15.11 21.84
N VAL A 59 7.58 14.31 22.80
CA VAL A 59 8.32 13.06 22.57
C VAL A 59 7.51 12.06 21.72
N PHE A 60 6.18 12.12 21.78
CA PHE A 60 5.28 11.21 21.05
C PHE A 60 4.86 11.67 19.65
N SER A 61 5.35 12.80 19.17
CA SER A 61 5.03 13.32 17.82
C SER A 61 5.37 12.36 16.67
N SER A 62 6.29 11.41 16.88
CA SER A 62 6.58 10.35 15.90
C SER A 62 5.63 9.16 15.95
N LEU A 63 4.84 9.01 17.02
CA LEU A 63 4.01 7.84 17.27
C LEU A 63 2.91 7.63 16.21
N PRO A 64 2.15 8.66 15.76
CA PRO A 64 1.17 8.49 14.68
C PRO A 64 1.78 7.85 13.43
N ARG A 65 2.96 8.33 13.02
CA ARG A 65 3.68 7.80 11.86
C ARG A 65 4.13 6.35 12.08
N LYS A 66 4.58 6.01 13.29
CA LYS A 66 4.97 4.63 13.64
C LYS A 66 3.77 3.67 13.60
N ILE A 67 2.60 4.09 14.11
CA ILE A 67 1.35 3.31 14.06
C ILE A 67 0.93 3.10 12.61
N ILE A 68 0.86 4.17 11.81
CA ILE A 68 0.50 4.09 10.38
C ILE A 68 1.47 3.15 9.64
N SER A 69 2.78 3.33 9.81
CA SER A 69 3.77 2.47 9.16
C SER A 69 3.61 1.00 9.52
N LYS A 70 3.16 0.70 10.74
CA LYS A 70 2.90 -0.67 11.21
C LYS A 70 1.60 -1.22 10.65
N LEU A 71 0.53 -0.42 10.57
CA LEU A 71 -0.73 -0.79 9.92
C LEU A 71 -0.53 -1.09 8.43
N CYS A 72 0.22 -0.28 7.69
CA CYS A 72 0.44 -0.47 6.23
C CYS A 72 1.01 -1.85 5.86
N VAL A 73 1.78 -2.47 6.76
CA VAL A 73 2.43 -3.78 6.52
C VAL A 73 1.71 -4.94 7.20
N SER A 74 0.68 -4.65 8.01
CA SER A 74 -0.06 -5.64 8.79
C SER A 74 -1.41 -5.96 8.15
N ASN A 75 -1.92 -7.16 8.41
CA ASN A 75 -3.25 -7.54 7.96
C ASN A 75 -4.30 -6.96 8.93
N CYS A 76 -4.69 -5.72 8.71
CA CYS A 76 -5.59 -4.96 9.60
C CYS A 76 -6.94 -4.60 8.97
N LEU A 77 -7.19 -4.97 7.71
CA LEU A 77 -8.45 -4.68 7.02
C LEU A 77 -9.15 -5.95 6.59
N LEU A 78 -10.48 -5.88 6.49
CA LEU A 78 -11.32 -6.99 6.05
C LEU A 78 -11.79 -6.78 4.62
N LEU A 79 -11.72 -7.85 3.82
CA LEU A 79 -12.33 -7.86 2.50
C LEU A 79 -13.85 -8.01 2.58
N GLU A 80 -14.53 -7.45 1.59
CA GLU A 80 -15.95 -7.69 1.36
C GLU A 80 -16.17 -9.15 0.95
N GLY A 81 -17.13 -9.81 1.60
CA GLY A 81 -17.42 -11.23 1.41
C GLY A 81 -17.55 -11.97 2.73
N GLY A 82 -18.04 -13.21 2.69
CA GLY A 82 -18.38 -13.97 3.90
C GLY A 82 -17.19 -14.62 4.64
N CYS A 83 -15.96 -14.48 4.16
CA CYS A 83 -14.80 -15.20 4.70
C CYS A 83 -14.03 -14.44 5.80
N ASN A 84 -14.38 -13.18 6.10
CA ASN A 84 -13.64 -12.33 7.06
C ASN A 84 -12.10 -12.39 6.85
N GLU A 85 -11.68 -12.32 5.59
CA GLU A 85 -10.27 -12.39 5.20
C GLU A 85 -9.55 -11.10 5.59
N TRP A 86 -8.54 -11.21 6.47
CA TRP A 86 -7.71 -10.10 6.90
C TRP A 86 -6.56 -9.85 5.93
N VAL A 87 -6.44 -8.63 5.44
CA VAL A 87 -5.48 -8.23 4.41
C VAL A 87 -4.81 -6.89 4.74
N ARG A 88 -3.70 -6.62 4.05
CA ARG A 88 -2.99 -5.34 4.16
C ARG A 88 -3.75 -4.20 3.48
N PRO A 89 -3.54 -2.94 3.90
CA PRO A 89 -4.10 -1.77 3.22
C PRO A 89 -3.80 -1.67 1.72
N CYS A 90 -2.61 -2.05 1.27
CA CYS A 90 -2.26 -2.03 -0.15
C CYS A 90 -2.93 -3.14 -1.00
N LYS A 91 -3.71 -4.01 -0.36
CA LYS A 91 -4.45 -5.12 -1.00
C LYS A 91 -5.94 -4.87 -1.08
N VAL A 92 -6.39 -3.65 -0.75
CA VAL A 92 -7.80 -3.29 -0.79
C VAL A 92 -8.06 -2.06 -1.64
N VAL A 93 -9.25 -2.03 -2.24
CA VAL A 93 -9.81 -0.85 -2.88
C VAL A 93 -11.09 -0.43 -2.16
N ARG A 94 -11.22 0.86 -1.85
CA ARG A 94 -12.40 1.44 -1.17
C ARG A 94 -13.28 2.21 -2.16
N ASN A 95 -14.42 2.72 -1.68
CA ASN A 95 -15.34 3.55 -2.47
C ASN A 95 -15.87 2.86 -3.75
N TRP A 96 -16.02 1.54 -3.70
CA TRP A 96 -16.65 0.76 -4.76
C TRP A 96 -18.19 0.77 -4.59
N THR A 97 -18.90 0.39 -5.66
CA THR A 97 -20.36 0.22 -5.62
C THR A 97 -20.74 -1.16 -6.16
N GLU A 98 -21.93 -1.65 -5.84
CA GLU A 98 -22.43 -2.94 -6.38
C GLU A 98 -22.41 -2.97 -7.91
N GLN A 99 -22.65 -1.83 -8.57
CA GLN A 99 -22.52 -1.73 -10.03
C GLN A 99 -21.07 -1.97 -10.47
N ILE A 100 -20.09 -1.36 -9.81
CA ILE A 100 -18.67 -1.58 -10.14
C ILE A 100 -18.30 -3.03 -9.88
N ARG A 101 -18.70 -3.61 -8.75
CA ARG A 101 -18.41 -5.01 -8.41
C ARG A 101 -19.07 -5.99 -9.38
N SER A 102 -20.25 -5.66 -9.92
CA SER A 102 -20.87 -6.47 -10.98
C SER A 102 -20.11 -6.41 -12.31
N LEU A 103 -19.51 -5.26 -12.64
CA LEU A 103 -18.71 -5.08 -13.85
C LEU A 103 -17.30 -5.66 -13.70
N LEU A 104 -16.74 -5.58 -12.49
CA LEU A 104 -15.43 -6.03 -12.10
C LEU A 104 -15.56 -7.01 -10.93
N PRO A 105 -15.87 -8.28 -11.19
CA PRO A 105 -16.03 -9.27 -10.12
C PRO A 105 -14.74 -9.48 -9.32
N ASP A 106 -14.88 -9.91 -8.06
CA ASP A 106 -13.77 -10.19 -7.15
C ASP A 106 -12.68 -11.07 -7.78
N SER A 107 -13.07 -12.07 -8.58
CA SER A 107 -12.12 -12.96 -9.26
C SER A 107 -11.23 -12.21 -10.25
N LEU A 108 -11.79 -11.27 -11.02
CA LEU A 108 -11.08 -10.53 -12.05
C LEU A 108 -10.07 -9.55 -11.43
N ILE A 109 -10.48 -8.81 -10.40
CA ILE A 109 -9.56 -7.86 -9.73
C ILE A 109 -8.46 -8.57 -8.94
N ARG A 110 -8.77 -9.71 -8.31
CA ARG A 110 -7.78 -10.54 -7.60
C ARG A 110 -6.76 -11.12 -8.59
N GLU A 111 -7.20 -11.58 -9.75
CA GLU A 111 -6.32 -12.16 -10.77
C GLU A 111 -5.38 -11.11 -11.39
N HIS A 112 -5.89 -9.94 -11.76
CA HIS A 112 -5.11 -8.97 -12.53
C HIS A 112 -4.35 -7.97 -11.67
N LEU A 113 -4.88 -7.59 -10.51
CA LEU A 113 -4.32 -6.54 -9.66
C LEU A 113 -3.90 -7.03 -8.28
N ASP A 114 -4.25 -8.27 -7.91
CA ASP A 114 -3.98 -8.84 -6.59
C ASP A 114 -4.47 -7.92 -5.45
N VAL A 115 -5.70 -7.40 -5.63
CA VAL A 115 -6.46 -6.59 -4.66
C VAL A 115 -7.88 -7.13 -4.52
N GLY A 116 -8.53 -6.81 -3.40
CA GLY A 116 -9.94 -7.08 -3.16
C GLY A 116 -10.72 -5.82 -2.77
N TYR A 117 -12.05 -5.91 -2.76
CA TYR A 117 -12.90 -4.83 -2.28
C TYR A 117 -12.85 -4.73 -0.76
N LEU A 118 -12.64 -3.53 -0.23
CA LEU A 118 -12.75 -3.27 1.21
C LEU A 118 -14.18 -3.57 1.67
N ASN A 119 -14.33 -4.22 2.83
CA ASN A 119 -15.65 -4.48 3.39
C ASN A 119 -16.43 -3.16 3.57
N LYS A 120 -17.69 -3.15 3.12
CA LYS A 120 -18.56 -1.96 3.08
C LYS A 120 -18.82 -1.33 4.44
N ASP A 121 -18.72 -2.12 5.52
CA ASP A 121 -18.92 -1.65 6.89
C ASP A 121 -17.62 -1.07 7.50
N VAL A 122 -16.48 -1.18 6.79
CA VAL A 122 -15.23 -0.50 7.17
C VAL A 122 -15.24 0.93 6.63
N VAL A 123 -15.68 1.88 7.46
CA VAL A 123 -15.62 3.31 7.14
C VAL A 123 -14.32 3.91 7.65
N LEU A 124 -13.56 4.55 6.76
CA LEU A 124 -12.31 5.25 7.06
C LEU A 124 -12.38 6.70 6.58
N SER A 125 -11.79 7.63 7.32
CA SER A 125 -11.59 8.99 6.84
C SER A 125 -10.65 9.01 5.63
N ASP A 126 -10.82 10.00 4.76
CA ASP A 126 -9.97 10.14 3.56
C ASP A 126 -8.49 10.32 3.92
N SER A 127 -8.22 11.06 4.99
CA SER A 127 -6.86 11.28 5.50
C SER A 127 -6.20 10.00 5.99
N LEU A 128 -6.95 9.14 6.71
CA LEU A 128 -6.43 7.85 7.16
C LEU A 128 -6.24 6.89 6.00
N ALA A 129 -7.22 6.79 5.10
CA ALA A 129 -7.13 5.93 3.91
C ALA A 129 -5.91 6.29 3.04
N GLN A 130 -5.65 7.57 2.84
CA GLN A 130 -4.47 8.07 2.14
C GLN A 130 -3.18 7.72 2.89
N ALA A 131 -3.14 7.91 4.22
CA ALA A 131 -1.96 7.58 5.03
C ALA A 131 -1.64 6.08 5.02
N LEU A 132 -2.67 5.23 4.94
CA LEU A 132 -2.55 3.78 4.82
C LEU A 132 -2.20 3.30 3.41
N GLY A 133 -2.27 4.17 2.40
CA GLY A 133 -2.04 3.82 0.99
C GLY A 133 -3.17 2.99 0.38
N ILE A 134 -4.40 3.17 0.85
CA ILE A 134 -5.59 2.51 0.29
C ILE A 134 -6.00 3.25 -0.99
N GLU A 135 -6.21 2.49 -2.07
CA GLU A 135 -6.67 3.07 -3.33
C GLU A 135 -8.19 3.23 -3.37
N ASP A 136 -8.64 4.29 -4.04
CA ASP A 136 -10.05 4.52 -4.35
C ASP A 136 -10.43 3.84 -5.66
N CYS A 137 -11.65 3.27 -5.71
CA CYS A 137 -12.24 2.66 -6.88
C CYS A 137 -12.70 3.72 -7.92
N GLY A 138 -11.77 4.55 -8.38
CA GLY A 138 -12.02 5.65 -9.32
C GLY A 138 -11.52 5.37 -10.75
N PRO A 139 -11.47 6.41 -11.61
CA PRO A 139 -11.03 6.27 -13.00
C PRO A 139 -9.62 5.69 -13.15
N LYS A 140 -8.71 6.00 -12.22
CA LYS A 140 -7.34 5.46 -12.21
C LYS A 140 -7.33 3.93 -12.07
N PHE A 141 -8.15 3.42 -11.14
CA PHE A 141 -8.30 1.98 -10.91
C PHE A 141 -8.84 1.27 -12.16
N LEU A 142 -9.87 1.84 -12.79
CA LEU A 142 -10.44 1.30 -14.04
C LEU A 142 -9.41 1.22 -15.16
N VAL A 143 -8.62 2.28 -15.37
CA VAL A 143 -7.54 2.30 -16.36
C VAL A 143 -6.51 1.20 -16.06
N GLN A 144 -6.15 1.00 -14.80
CA GLN A 144 -5.20 -0.04 -14.39
C GLN A 144 -5.73 -1.46 -14.65
N VAL A 145 -7.02 -1.71 -14.40
CA VAL A 145 -7.68 -2.97 -14.76
C VAL A 145 -7.65 -3.18 -16.28
N MET A 146 -8.03 -2.17 -17.06
CA MET A 146 -8.04 -2.25 -18.53
C MET A 146 -6.65 -2.53 -19.11
N ILE A 147 -5.62 -1.85 -18.61
CA ILE A 147 -4.23 -2.09 -19.02
C ILE A 147 -3.82 -3.53 -18.69
N SER A 148 -4.16 -4.01 -17.49
CA SER A 148 -3.81 -5.38 -17.08
C SER A 148 -4.50 -6.44 -17.95
N LEU A 149 -5.77 -6.24 -18.29
CA LEU A 149 -6.52 -7.10 -19.20
C LEU A 149 -5.89 -7.13 -20.60
N LEU A 150 -5.55 -5.96 -21.16
CA LEU A 150 -4.90 -5.87 -22.48
C LEU A 150 -3.54 -6.58 -22.50
N LEU A 151 -2.75 -6.50 -21.42
CA LEU A 151 -1.47 -7.19 -21.32
C LEU A 151 -1.61 -8.72 -21.28
N VAL A 152 -2.70 -9.23 -20.72
CA VAL A 152 -2.99 -10.68 -20.74
C VAL A 152 -3.38 -11.14 -22.13
N VAL A 153 -4.27 -10.42 -22.82
CA VAL A 153 -4.68 -10.74 -24.20
C VAL A 153 -3.48 -10.71 -25.16
N LEU A 154 -2.53 -9.79 -24.99
CA LEU A 154 -1.33 -9.73 -25.82
C LEU A 154 -0.29 -10.83 -25.50
N LYS A 155 -0.42 -11.52 -24.37
CA LYS A 155 0.47 -12.62 -23.97
C LYS A 155 -0.04 -14.00 -24.35
N GLU A 156 -1.32 -14.16 -24.70
CA GLU A 156 -1.80 -15.44 -25.20
C GLU A 156 -1.19 -15.72 -26.58
N PRO A 157 -0.39 -16.79 -26.77
CA PRO A 157 -0.02 -17.21 -28.10
C PRO A 157 -1.29 -17.65 -28.81
N MET A 158 -1.57 -17.04 -29.96
CA MET A 158 -2.54 -17.53 -30.94
C MET A 158 -2.22 -19.00 -31.26
N CYS A 159 -2.81 -19.95 -30.54
CA CYS A 159 -2.92 -21.33 -30.99
C CYS A 159 -3.98 -21.39 -32.08
N ASN A 160 -3.64 -20.84 -33.25
CA ASN A 160 -4.43 -21.01 -34.46
C ASN A 160 -3.63 -21.89 -35.42
N ASN A 161 -4.30 -22.96 -35.82
CA ASN A 161 -3.90 -23.91 -36.85
C ASN A 161 -3.31 -23.22 -38.10
N THR A 162 -2.24 -23.83 -38.59
CA THR A 162 -1.78 -23.94 -39.98
C THR A 162 -2.12 -22.83 -40.99
N GLU A 163 -1.02 -22.29 -41.51
CA GLU A 163 -0.78 -21.80 -42.87
C GLU A 163 -1.01 -20.32 -43.19
N ASN A 164 0.11 -19.73 -43.64
CA ASN A 164 0.30 -18.40 -44.22
C ASN A 164 0.26 -17.20 -43.27
N TYR A 165 1.37 -16.98 -42.56
CA TYR A 165 1.71 -15.64 -42.07
C TYR A 165 3.09 -15.17 -42.55
N ASN A 166 3.05 -14.00 -43.19
CA ASN A 166 4.15 -13.23 -43.77
C ASN A 166 5.07 -12.66 -42.65
N PRO A 167 6.41 -12.84 -42.71
CA PRO A 167 7.30 -12.64 -41.57
C PRO A 167 7.65 -11.18 -41.19
N ASN A 168 6.83 -10.19 -41.53
CA ASN A 168 7.16 -8.76 -41.32
C ASN A 168 6.36 -8.04 -40.22
N PHE A 169 5.90 -8.73 -39.18
CA PHE A 169 5.26 -8.07 -38.03
C PHE A 169 6.13 -8.01 -36.77
N VAL A 170 6.77 -6.84 -36.65
CA VAL A 170 7.05 -6.05 -35.44
C VAL A 170 7.81 -6.75 -34.29
N LYS A 171 9.11 -6.44 -34.24
CA LYS A 171 10.02 -6.73 -33.13
C LYS A 171 10.05 -5.53 -32.17
N PHE A 172 9.21 -5.52 -31.13
CA PHE A 172 9.38 -4.57 -30.01
C PHE A 172 10.24 -5.19 -28.91
N ARG A 173 11.50 -4.74 -28.82
CA ARG A 173 12.40 -5.01 -27.71
C ARG A 173 12.45 -3.74 -26.85
N VAL A 174 11.84 -3.77 -25.67
CA VAL A 174 11.99 -2.69 -24.70
C VAL A 174 13.34 -2.85 -24.00
N SER A 175 14.31 -2.03 -24.39
CA SER A 175 15.61 -1.92 -23.73
C SER A 175 15.46 -1.12 -22.42
N ARG A 176 15.78 -1.75 -21.28
CA ARG A 176 15.97 -1.05 -20.01
C ARG A 176 17.29 -0.29 -20.04
N ASN A 177 17.25 1.04 -20.07
CA ASN A 177 18.43 1.86 -19.79
C ASN A 177 18.72 1.84 -18.28
N LYS A 178 19.85 1.25 -17.90
CA LYS A 178 20.51 1.51 -16.61
C LYS A 178 21.33 2.79 -16.76
N MET A 179 21.02 3.84 -16.00
CA MET A 179 21.95 4.94 -15.79
C MET A 179 23.05 4.45 -14.84
N ALA A 180 24.27 4.35 -15.36
CA ALA A 180 25.49 4.20 -14.57
C ALA A 180 26.05 5.61 -14.27
N ALA A 181 26.52 5.80 -13.03
CA ALA A 181 27.22 7.00 -12.58
C ALA A 181 28.54 7.20 -13.35
N PRO A 182 29.01 8.44 -13.56
CA PRO A 182 30.33 8.66 -14.13
C PRO A 182 31.40 8.75 -13.02
N GLU A 183 32.26 7.74 -12.94
CA GLU A 183 33.65 7.95 -12.52
C GLU A 183 34.43 8.45 -13.74
N LYS A 184 35.18 9.56 -13.57
CA LYS A 184 36.30 9.89 -14.44
C LYS A 184 37.51 10.21 -13.58
N GLY A 185 38.41 9.24 -13.50
CA GLY A 185 39.83 9.48 -13.28
C GLY A 185 40.58 9.61 -14.62
N TYR A 186 41.87 9.90 -14.47
CA TYR A 186 42.95 10.03 -15.45
C TYR A 186 43.13 11.42 -16.08
N ASP A 187 44.33 11.99 -16.21
CA ASP A 187 45.63 11.82 -15.55
C ASP A 187 46.60 12.86 -16.16
N ASN A 188 47.69 13.14 -15.45
CA ASN A 188 49.02 13.56 -15.95
C ASN A 188 49.33 15.02 -16.35
N ASN A 189 50.09 15.66 -15.43
CA ASN A 189 51.48 16.16 -15.59
C ASN A 189 51.81 17.18 -16.70
N LEU A 190 52.25 18.39 -16.32
CA LEU A 190 53.65 18.89 -16.50
C LEU A 190 53.81 20.40 -16.16
N LYS A 191 54.61 20.65 -15.11
CA LYS A 191 55.79 21.56 -15.04
C LYS A 191 55.67 23.10 -15.11
N GLY A 192 56.28 23.74 -14.08
CA GLY A 192 56.82 25.12 -14.05
C GLY A 192 56.45 25.85 -12.73
N LYS A 193 57.29 25.91 -11.67
CA LYS A 193 58.40 26.89 -11.41
C LYS A 193 57.97 28.31 -11.79
N THR A 194 57.84 29.28 -10.87
CA THR A 194 58.87 30.01 -10.07
C THR A 194 58.11 30.94 -9.09
N ASP A 195 58.45 30.94 -7.80
CA ASP A 195 59.27 31.93 -7.05
C ASP A 195 58.53 33.22 -6.63
N ASP A 196 58.76 33.58 -5.35
CA ASP A 196 58.43 34.77 -4.54
C ASP A 196 57.11 34.80 -3.73
#